data_AF-A0A6V8EVT2-F1
#
_entry.id   AF-A0A6V8EVT2-F1
#
_cell.length_a   1.000
_cell.length_b   1.000
_cell.length_c   1.000
_cell.angle_alpha   90.00
_cell.angle_beta   90.00
_cell.angle_gamma   90.00
#
_symmetry.space_group_name_H-M   'P 1'
#
loop_
_entity.id
_entity.type
_entity.pdbx_description
1 polymer ?
#
loop_
_entity_poly.entity_id
_entity_poly.type
_entity_poly.pdbx_seq_one_letter_code
_entity_poly.pdbx_strand_id
1 'polypeptide(L)'
;AVMQSIYVLGALMAIAILFNTLLINLSERDAELATLRVLGASRTRLAIILTVEHMFIGLVGGLAGALASVGFYTGIANVSSTWVFHIPVVIDYTVFSQIIGFVLFAALLTTPVGVYRIGRMNLLEVVARHER
;
A
#
# COMPACT_ATOMS: atom_id res chain seq x y z
N ALA A 1 -20.02 -6.48 -17.68
CA ALA A 1 -20.35 -5.67 -16.48
C ALA A 1 -19.67 -6.22 -15.23
N VAL A 2 -19.99 -7.44 -14.79
CA VAL A 2 -19.49 -8.04 -13.52
C VAL A 2 -17.96 -8.01 -13.37
N MET A 3 -17.21 -8.41 -14.41
CA MET A 3 -15.73 -8.42 -14.34
C MET A 3 -15.14 -7.03 -14.07
N GLN A 4 -15.66 -6.00 -14.74
CA GLN A 4 -15.21 -4.62 -14.56
C GLN A 4 -15.53 -4.11 -13.15
N SER A 5 -16.70 -4.48 -12.61
CA SER A 5 -17.07 -4.16 -11.23
C SER A 5 -16.10 -4.78 -10.21
N ILE A 6 -15.67 -6.02 -10.42
CA ILE A 6 -14.72 -6.70 -9.53
C ILE A 6 -13.36 -6.00 -9.55
N TYR A 7 -12.86 -5.60 -10.73
CA TYR A 7 -11.60 -4.84 -10.82
C TYR A 7 -11.67 -3.50 -10.10
N VAL A 8 -12.78 -2.77 -10.25
CA VAL A 8 -12.98 -1.50 -9.54
C VAL A 8 -13.05 -1.71 -8.03
N LEU A 9 -13.76 -2.73 -7.55
CA LEU A 9 -13.83 -3.04 -6.12
C LEU A 9 -12.46 -3.42 -5.55
N GLY A 10 -11.69 -4.27 -6.25
CA GLY A 10 -10.33 -4.63 -5.85
C GLY A 10 -9.40 -3.42 -5.81
N ALA A 11 -9.50 -2.53 -6.81
CA ALA A 11 -8.75 -1.28 -6.86
C ALA A 11 -9.08 -0.37 -5.67
N LEU A 12 -10.35 -0.18 -5.35
CA LEU A 12 -10.81 0.61 -4.21
C LEU A 12 -10.33 0.01 -2.88
N MET A 13 -10.43 -1.32 -2.73
CA MET A 13 -9.94 -2.01 -1.53
C MET A 13 -8.43 -1.83 -1.35
N ALA A 14 -7.65 -2.00 -2.41
CA ALA A 14 -6.20 -1.80 -2.35
C ALA A 14 -5.84 -0.38 -1.91
N ILE A 15 -6.50 0.63 -2.49
CA ILE A 15 -6.28 2.03 -2.11
C ILE A 15 -6.68 2.27 -0.65
N ALA A 16 -7.83 1.76 -0.20
CA ALA A 16 -8.30 1.92 1.17
C ALA A 16 -7.36 1.25 2.20
N ILE A 17 -6.87 0.05 1.89
CA ILE A 17 -5.92 -0.67 2.75
C ILE A 17 -4.60 0.10 2.83
N LEU A 18 -4.01 0.48 1.70
CA LEU A 18 -2.78 1.27 1.68
C LEU A 18 -2.92 2.59 2.43
N PHE A 19 -4.05 3.28 2.24
CA PHE A 19 -4.36 4.51 2.96
C PHE A 19 -4.42 4.30 4.48
N ASN A 20 -5.08 3.24 4.95
CA ASN A 20 -5.12 2.93 6.38
C ASN A 20 -3.72 2.60 6.92
N THR A 21 -2.91 1.83 6.20
CA THR A 21 -1.53 1.54 6.59
C THR A 21 -0.69 2.81 6.69
N LEU A 22 -0.87 3.77 5.76
CA LEU A 22 -0.19 5.06 5.81
C LEU A 22 -0.52 5.82 7.09
N LEU A 23 -1.80 5.86 7.45
CA LEU A 23 -2.27 6.57 8.64
C LEU A 23 -1.75 5.95 9.92
N ILE A 24 -1.74 4.62 10.00
CA ILE A 24 -1.19 3.88 11.16
C ILE A 24 0.30 4.18 11.31
N ASN A 25 1.10 3.97 10.26
CA ASN A 25 2.54 4.25 10.29
C ASN A 25 2.85 5.69 10.69
N LEU A 26 2.06 6.65 10.21
CA LEU A 26 2.23 8.04 10.58
C LEU A 26 1.89 8.26 12.06
N SER A 27 0.78 7.71 12.55
CA SER A 27 0.38 7.83 13.96
C SER A 27 1.38 7.24 14.94
N GLU A 28 2.03 6.14 14.58
CA GLU A 28 3.06 5.50 15.42
C GLU A 28 4.34 6.32 15.48
N ARG A 29 4.68 6.99 14.37
CA ARG A 29 5.91 7.77 14.24
C ARG A 29 5.77 9.23 14.62
N ASP A 30 4.60 9.68 15.06
CA ASP A 30 4.36 11.09 15.40
C ASP A 30 5.37 11.62 16.45
N ALA A 31 5.75 10.78 17.42
CA ALA A 31 6.77 11.11 18.43
C ALA A 31 8.19 11.14 17.84
N GLU A 32 8.57 10.18 16.99
CA GLU A 32 9.87 10.13 16.32
C GLU A 32 10.07 11.31 15.36
N LEU A 33 9.02 11.70 14.63
CA LEU A 33 9.03 12.85 13.74
C LEU A 33 9.19 14.15 14.52
N ALA A 34 8.63 14.24 15.75
CA ALA A 34 8.80 15.38 16.63
C ALA A 34 10.25 15.52 17.12
N THR A 35 10.88 14.42 17.56
CA THR A 35 12.30 14.43 17.99
C THR A 35 13.24 14.77 16.84
N LEU A 36 13.03 14.20 15.65
CA LEU A 36 13.79 14.55 14.44
C LEU A 36 13.63 16.02 14.05
N ARG A 37 12.45 16.61 14.24
CA ARG A 37 12.23 18.05 14.02
C ARG A 37 13.00 18.92 15.01
N VAL A 38 13.10 18.51 16.27
CA VAL A 38 13.92 19.22 17.28
C VAL A 38 15.40 19.17 16.90
N LEU A 39 15.86 18.06 16.31
CA LEU A 39 17.21 17.90 15.75
C LEU A 39 17.42 18.64 14.41
N GLY A 40 16.44 19.40 13.92
CA GLY A 40 16.56 20.23 12.72
C GLY A 40 16.20 19.53 11.41
N ALA A 41 15.56 18.36 11.43
CA ALA A 41 15.14 17.69 10.20
C ALA A 41 14.06 18.49 9.46
N SER A 42 14.32 18.77 8.17
CA SER A 42 13.37 19.45 7.29
C SER A 42 12.10 18.62 7.04
N ARG A 43 10.96 19.28 6.84
CA ARG A 43 9.67 18.64 6.49
C ARG A 43 9.77 17.74 5.25
N THR A 44 10.58 18.16 4.27
CA THR A 44 10.81 17.41 3.04
C THR A 44 11.54 16.08 3.29
N ARG A 45 12.52 16.04 4.20
CA ARG A 45 13.19 14.78 4.56
C ARG A 45 12.23 13.79 5.20
N LEU A 46 11.36 14.25 6.09
CA LEU A 46 10.34 13.41 6.71
C LEU A 46 9.35 12.85 5.67
N ALA A 47 8.92 13.70 4.72
CA ALA A 47 8.06 13.28 3.62
C ALA A 47 8.73 12.24 2.70
N ILE A 48 10.02 12.38 2.40
CA ILE A 48 10.78 11.42 1.59
C ILE A 48 10.88 10.07 2.30
N ILE A 49 11.19 10.07 3.61
CA ILE A 49 11.27 8.82 4.39
C ILE A 49 9.94 8.08 4.36
N LEU A 50 8.84 8.78 4.63
CA LEU A 50 7.50 8.20 4.58
C LEU A 50 7.17 7.66 3.18
N THR A 51 7.50 8.41 2.13
CA THR A 51 7.24 8.00 0.74
C THR A 51 7.99 6.72 0.39
N VAL A 52 9.27 6.63 0.75
CA VAL A 52 10.11 5.46 0.46
C VAL A 52 9.58 4.24 1.22
N GLU A 53 9.22 4.39 2.48
CA GLU A 53 8.63 3.29 3.25
C GLU A 53 7.30 2.84 2.64
N HIS A 54 6.43 3.77 2.30
CA HIS A 54 5.12 3.44 1.75
C HIS A 54 5.23 2.78 0.37
N MET A 55 6.17 3.25 -0.46
CA MET A 55 6.54 2.61 -1.72
C MET A 55 7.09 1.20 -1.50
N PHE A 56 7.91 0.99 -0.47
CA PHE A 56 8.45 -0.34 -0.17
C PHE A 56 7.35 -1.31 0.26
N ILE A 57 6.43 -0.86 1.12
CA ILE A 57 5.24 -1.64 1.50
C ILE A 57 4.40 -1.99 0.26
N GLY A 58 4.16 -1.01 -0.62
CA GLY A 58 3.45 -1.21 -1.88
C GLY A 58 4.15 -2.19 -2.82
N LEU A 59 5.47 -2.11 -2.96
CA LEU A 59 6.27 -3.01 -3.78
C LEU A 59 6.17 -4.46 -3.29
N VAL A 60 6.41 -4.66 -1.99
CA VAL A 60 6.36 -5.99 -1.36
C VAL A 60 4.95 -6.55 -1.43
N GLY A 61 3.94 -5.74 -1.12
CA GLY A 61 2.54 -6.13 -1.22
C GLY A 61 2.11 -6.46 -2.65
N GLY A 62 2.56 -5.68 -3.64
CA GLY A 62 2.29 -5.92 -5.06
C GLY A 62 2.93 -7.20 -5.56
N LEU A 63 4.19 -7.45 -5.21
CA LEU A 63 4.90 -8.68 -5.58
C LEU A 63 4.27 -9.91 -4.91
N ALA A 64 4.01 -9.84 -3.60
CA ALA A 64 3.37 -10.91 -2.86
C ALA A 64 1.96 -11.20 -3.38
N GLY A 65 1.16 -10.15 -3.65
CA GLY A 65 -0.17 -10.28 -4.21
C GLY A 65 -0.17 -10.89 -5.61
N ALA A 66 0.76 -10.48 -6.47
CA ALA A 66 0.90 -11.04 -7.81
C ALA A 66 1.29 -12.54 -7.75
N LEU A 67 2.22 -12.94 -6.88
CA LEU A 67 2.56 -14.34 -6.66
C LEU A 67 1.40 -15.14 -6.07
N ALA A 68 0.70 -14.58 -5.08
CA ALA A 68 -0.47 -15.21 -4.47
C ALA A 68 -1.59 -15.43 -5.49
N SER A 69 -1.76 -14.51 -6.45
CA SER A 69 -2.77 -14.63 -7.51
C SER A 69 -2.53 -15.85 -8.41
N VAL A 70 -1.26 -16.19 -8.68
CA VAL A 70 -0.89 -17.39 -9.45
C VAL A 70 -1.29 -18.65 -8.68
N GLY A 71 -0.98 -18.71 -7.38
CA GLY A 71 -1.36 -19.83 -6.52
C GLY A 71 -2.88 -19.98 -6.38
N PHE A 72 -3.61 -18.86 -6.32
CA PHE A 72 -5.06 -18.86 -6.28
C PHE A 72 -5.66 -19.34 -7.61
N TYR A 73 -5.15 -18.85 -8.74
CA TYR A 73 -5.61 -19.24 -10.07
C TYR A 73 -5.34 -20.71 -10.35
N THR A 74 -4.16 -21.24 -10.02
CA THR A 74 -3.86 -22.67 -10.14
C THR A 74 -4.75 -23.51 -9.23
N GLY A 75 -5.00 -23.08 -8.00
CA GLY A 75 -5.90 -23.75 -7.07
C GLY A 75 -7.31 -23.88 -7.62
N ILE A 76 -7.88 -22.78 -8.13
CA ILE A 76 -9.21 -22.78 -8.76
C ILE A 76 -9.21 -23.63 -10.03
N ALA A 77 -8.19 -23.50 -10.89
CA ALA A 77 -8.11 -24.25 -12.13
C ALA A 77 -8.09 -25.76 -11.87
N ASN A 78 -7.36 -26.22 -10.85
CA ASN A 78 -7.31 -27.64 -10.48
C ASN A 78 -8.65 -28.15 -9.95
N VAL A 79 -9.31 -27.40 -9.07
CA VAL A 79 -10.60 -27.82 -8.49
C VAL A 79 -11.73 -27.77 -9.54
N SER A 80 -11.65 -26.84 -10.49
CA SER A 80 -12.67 -26.66 -11.52
C SER A 80 -12.44 -27.55 -12.75
N SER A 81 -11.23 -28.10 -12.91
CA SER A 81 -10.91 -28.99 -14.04
C SER A 81 -11.60 -30.34 -13.85
N THR A 82 -12.29 -30.80 -14.89
CA THR A 82 -12.94 -32.11 -14.96
C THR A 82 -12.30 -32.93 -16.08
N TRP A 83 -12.52 -34.24 -16.10
CA TRP A 83 -12.02 -35.16 -17.15
C TRP A 83 -12.32 -34.71 -18.59
N VAL A 84 -13.39 -33.94 -18.80
CA VAL A 84 -13.79 -33.40 -20.12
C VAL A 84 -13.37 -31.94 -20.32
N PHE A 85 -13.08 -31.20 -19.25
CA PHE A 85 -12.84 -29.76 -19.29
C PHE A 85 -11.57 -29.41 -18.50
N HIS A 86 -10.48 -29.16 -19.21
CA HIS A 86 -9.20 -28.75 -18.62
C HIS A 86 -9.02 -27.22 -18.77
N ILE A 87 -8.78 -26.54 -17.66
CA ILE A 87 -8.51 -25.10 -17.65
C ILE A 87 -6.98 -24.91 -17.69
N PRO A 88 -6.40 -24.46 -18.82
CA PRO A 88 -4.97 -24.24 -18.90
C PRO A 88 -4.56 -23.04 -18.03
N VAL A 89 -3.58 -23.27 -17.16
CA VAL A 89 -2.98 -22.20 -16.38
C VAL A 89 -1.95 -21.49 -17.25
N VAL A 90 -2.33 -20.33 -17.78
CA VAL A 90 -1.42 -19.44 -18.51
C VAL A 90 -1.08 -18.25 -17.62
N ILE A 91 0.21 -18.06 -17.35
CA ILE A 91 0.71 -16.92 -16.58
C ILE A 91 1.18 -15.87 -17.59
N ASP A 92 0.49 -14.73 -17.61
CA ASP A 92 0.85 -13.59 -18.46
C ASP A 92 1.69 -12.58 -17.66
N TYR A 93 2.92 -12.32 -18.12
CA TYR A 93 3.83 -11.35 -17.49
C TYR A 93 3.29 -9.91 -17.54
N THR A 94 2.46 -9.58 -18.52
CA THR A 94 1.81 -8.27 -18.66
C THR A 94 0.88 -8.04 -17.48
N VAL A 95 0.00 -9.00 -17.17
CA VAL A 95 -0.93 -8.90 -16.03
C VAL A 95 -0.16 -8.80 -14.71
N PHE A 96 0.92 -9.57 -14.58
CA PHE A 96 1.79 -9.51 -13.41
C PHE A 96 2.39 -8.11 -13.20
N SER A 97 2.91 -7.50 -14.27
CA SER A 97 3.44 -6.14 -14.23
C SER A 97 2.37 -5.09 -13.95
N GLN A 98 1.14 -5.29 -14.45
CA GLN A 98 0.01 -4.39 -14.20
C GLN A 98 -0.42 -4.40 -12.74
N ILE A 99 -0.43 -5.57 -12.08
CA ILE A 99 -0.75 -5.68 -10.64
C ILE A 99 0.28 -4.90 -9.82
N ILE A 100 1.56 -5.16 -10.03
CA ILE A 100 2.65 -4.48 -9.31
C ILE A 100 2.61 -2.97 -9.59
N GLY A 101 2.50 -2.59 -10.86
CA GLY A 101 2.42 -1.20 -11.27
C GLY A 101 1.22 -0.47 -10.67
N PHE A 102 0.06 -1.11 -10.64
CA PHE A 102 -1.15 -0.54 -10.03
C PHE A 102 -0.98 -0.31 -8.53
N VAL A 103 -0.45 -1.29 -7.79
CA VAL A 103 -0.24 -1.16 -6.33
C VAL A 103 0.80 -0.08 -6.03
N LEU A 104 1.90 0.00 -6.79
CA LEU A 104 2.88 1.06 -6.66
C LEU A 104 2.27 2.44 -6.97
N PHE A 105 1.48 2.54 -8.03
CA PHE A 105 0.79 3.77 -8.37
C PHE A 105 -0.20 4.19 -7.29
N ALA A 106 -0.98 3.24 -6.75
CA ALA A 106 -1.90 3.48 -5.64
C ALA A 106 -1.18 3.96 -4.38
N ALA A 107 -0.05 3.33 -4.02
CA ALA A 107 0.78 3.75 -2.89
C ALA A 107 1.34 5.17 -3.09
N LEU A 108 1.76 5.50 -4.32
CA LEU A 108 2.23 6.84 -4.64
C LEU A 108 1.09 7.88 -4.57
N LEU A 109 -0.11 7.51 -5.02
CA LEU A 109 -1.30 8.35 -5.03
C LEU A 109 -1.79 8.65 -3.60
N THR A 110 -1.72 7.70 -2.68
CA THR A 110 -2.13 7.89 -1.27
C THR A 110 -1.11 8.71 -0.45
N THR A 111 0.17 8.64 -0.81
CA THR A 111 1.27 9.27 -0.06
C THR A 111 1.12 10.79 0.19
N PRO A 112 0.72 11.62 -0.81
CA PRO A 112 0.50 13.06 -0.62
C PRO A 112 -0.44 13.41 0.55
N VAL A 113 -1.44 12.56 0.82
CA VAL A 113 -2.38 12.78 1.93
C VAL A 113 -1.67 12.65 3.27
N GLY A 114 -0.78 11.66 3.40
CA GLY A 114 0.08 11.50 4.59
C GLY A 114 1.05 12.67 4.76
N VAL A 115 1.66 13.13 3.67
CA VAL A 115 2.59 14.28 3.68
C VAL A 115 1.89 15.57 4.10
N TYR A 116 0.66 15.80 3.61
CA TYR A 116 -0.14 16.95 4.04
C TYR A 116 -0.46 16.91 5.54
N ARG A 117 -0.73 15.71 6.10
CA ARG A 117 -0.98 15.52 7.54
C ARG A 117 0.25 15.88 8.39
N ILE A 118 1.46 15.48 8.00
CA ILE A 118 2.73 15.86 8.69
C ILE A 118 2.87 17.40 8.80
N GLY A 119 2.46 18.12 7.75
CA GLY A 119 2.51 19.58 7.72
C GLY A 119 1.65 20.26 8.79
N ARG A 120 0.59 19.59 9.25
CA ARG A 120 -0.38 20.12 10.23
C ARG A 120 -0.19 19.62 11.66
N MET A 121 0.80 18.77 11.92
CA MET A 121 1.07 18.30 13.29
C MET A 121 1.57 19.46 14.17
N ASN A 122 0.79 19.77 15.21
CA ASN A 122 1.17 20.73 16.26
C ASN A 122 2.14 20.06 17.22
N LEU A 123 3.43 20.34 17.03
CA LEU A 123 4.53 19.82 17.84
C LEU A 123 4.37 20.14 19.34
N LEU A 124 3.70 21.24 19.66
CA LEU A 124 3.43 21.69 21.04
C LEU A 124 2.46 20.75 21.78
N GLU A 125 1.54 20.10 21.07
CA GLU A 125 0.53 19.22 21.69
C GLU A 125 1.09 17.83 22.01
N VAL A 126 2.06 17.36 21.21
CA VAL A 126 2.73 16.07 21.43
C VAL A 126 3.67 16.14 22.64
N VAL A 127 4.42 17.24 22.77
CA VAL A 127 5.33 17.44 23.92
C VAL A 127 4.54 17.63 25.22
N ALA A 128 3.45 18.40 25.19
CA ALA A 128 2.58 18.59 26.35
C ALA A 128 1.88 17.30 26.85
N ARG A 129 1.82 16.25 26.02
CA ARG A 129 1.25 14.94 26.39
C ARG A 129 2.25 14.03 27.10
N HIS A 130 3.56 14.24 26.94
CA HIS A 130 4.61 13.46 27.63
C HIS A 130 5.02 14.04 28.99
N GLU A 131 4.61 15.27 29.32
CA GLU A 131 4.83 15.87 30.64
C GLU A 131 3.74 15.54 31.69
N ARG A 132 2.83 14.60 31.40
CA ARG A 132 1.81 14.13 32.36
C ARG A 132 1.93 12.64 32.65
#